data_AF-A0A9W7KWY3-F1
#
_entry.id   AF-A0A9W7KWY3-F1
#
_cell.length_a   1.000
_cell.length_b   1.000
_cell.length_c   1.000
_cell.angle_alpha   90.00
_cell.angle_beta   90.00
_cell.angle_gamma   90.00
#
_symmetry.space_group_name_H-M   'P 1'
#
loop_
_entity.id
_entity.type
_entity.pdbx_description
1 polymer ?
#
loop_
_entity_poly.entity_id
_entity_poly.type
_entity_poly.pdbx_seq_one_letter_code
_entity_poly.pdbx_strand_id
1 'polypeptide(L)'
;MSSGAPESGGFSVLMGAMNDQVGVKPTKKKKRRKEEGRERNANSDAVAPRTIPKIKIYGERNSGTNFLQTLLMQNCWATILDPTYQHGWKHGYPDESHVEKRDRPFAVYVFIVRDLNDWLHSTFKSPYHMLRHDRFEDFVISKVVADEARADHPVVKDPRETNVRPLDMFAAKYAAYRSFVESHRSIIVNLKYVQTFPKKFVEELTTHFPSIRAQEYFKAVEKHTKTKEVFNVGKEVCEEKEKLRPKELDKYVELEEEICELRAEFWGGR
;
A
#
# COMPACT_ATOMS: atom_id res chain seq x y z
N MET A 1 -6.40 -23.44 -61.55
CA MET A 1 -5.28 -24.01 -60.77
C MET A 1 -5.80 -24.14 -59.34
N SER A 2 -6.49 -25.24 -59.00
CA SER A 2 -5.91 -26.50 -58.46
C SER A 2 -5.14 -26.23 -57.17
N SER A 3 -5.31 -26.89 -56.02
CA SER A 3 -6.20 -27.94 -55.49
C SER A 3 -5.53 -28.36 -54.18
N GLY A 4 -6.27 -28.78 -53.15
CA GLY A 4 -5.72 -29.72 -52.16
C GLY A 4 -5.96 -29.37 -50.70
N ALA A 5 -7.10 -29.82 -50.17
CA ALA A 5 -7.14 -30.62 -48.94
C ALA A 5 -7.20 -32.13 -49.39
N PRO A 6 -7.32 -33.17 -48.53
CA PRO A 6 -7.51 -33.24 -47.07
C PRO A 6 -6.77 -34.44 -46.39
N GLU A 7 -7.28 -34.86 -45.23
CA GLU A 7 -7.22 -36.21 -44.59
C GLU A 7 -6.20 -36.45 -43.46
N SER A 8 -6.39 -37.36 -42.49
CA SER A 8 -7.53 -37.99 -41.78
C SER A 8 -6.92 -39.03 -40.81
N GLY A 9 -7.70 -39.51 -39.83
CA GLY A 9 -7.42 -40.74 -39.06
C GLY A 9 -7.03 -40.50 -37.59
N GLY A 10 -7.64 -41.09 -36.55
CA GLY A 10 -8.59 -42.21 -36.48
C GLY A 10 -8.04 -43.32 -35.56
N PHE A 11 -8.92 -43.89 -34.72
CA PHE A 11 -8.79 -45.08 -33.84
C PHE A 11 -8.19 -44.91 -32.42
N SER A 12 -8.56 -45.65 -31.36
CA SER A 12 -9.75 -46.44 -30.93
C SER A 12 -9.36 -47.26 -29.68
N VAL A 13 -10.22 -47.28 -28.64
CA VAL A 13 -10.63 -48.39 -27.73
C VAL A 13 -9.60 -49.21 -26.91
N LEU A 14 -9.84 -49.29 -25.58
CA LEU A 14 -9.96 -50.52 -24.72
C LEU A 14 -10.10 -50.09 -23.24
N MET A 15 -11.24 -50.25 -22.53
CA MET A 15 -11.85 -51.44 -21.88
C MET A 15 -11.07 -52.07 -20.70
N GLY A 16 -11.76 -52.19 -19.55
CA GLY A 16 -11.48 -53.11 -18.43
C GLY A 16 -10.94 -52.45 -17.14
N ALA A 17 -11.35 -52.77 -15.91
CA ALA A 17 -12.33 -53.73 -15.43
C ALA A 17 -12.67 -53.45 -13.94
N MET A 18 -13.81 -54.02 -13.55
CA MET A 18 -14.38 -54.18 -12.20
C MET A 18 -13.39 -54.62 -11.11
N ASN A 19 -13.64 -54.22 -9.86
CA ASN A 19 -13.62 -55.17 -8.76
C ASN A 19 -14.49 -54.71 -7.57
N ASP A 20 -15.58 -55.44 -7.36
CA ASP A 20 -16.36 -55.52 -6.12
C ASP A 20 -15.70 -56.55 -5.19
N GLN A 21 -15.54 -56.24 -3.89
CA GLN A 21 -15.71 -57.24 -2.81
C GLN A 21 -16.15 -56.58 -1.48
N VAL A 22 -17.39 -56.90 -1.07
CA VAL A 22 -17.78 -57.58 0.19
C VAL A 22 -16.76 -57.47 1.35
N GLY A 23 -17.02 -57.00 2.56
CA GLY A 23 -18.22 -57.02 3.38
C GLY A 23 -17.94 -57.78 4.68
N VAL A 24 -17.74 -57.10 5.83
CA VAL A 24 -17.85 -57.71 7.18
C VAL A 24 -18.32 -56.66 8.19
N LYS A 25 -19.51 -56.88 8.77
CA LYS A 25 -20.00 -56.20 9.98
C LYS A 25 -19.45 -56.92 11.22
N PRO A 26 -18.99 -56.20 12.25
CA PRO A 26 -19.00 -56.73 13.61
C PRO A 26 -20.03 -56.03 14.49
N THR A 27 -20.70 -56.88 15.25
CA THR A 27 -21.79 -56.67 16.18
C THR A 27 -21.44 -55.85 17.44
N LYS A 28 -22.47 -55.13 17.89
CA LYS A 28 -22.68 -54.47 19.19
C LYS A 28 -21.86 -55.02 20.37
N LYS A 29 -21.10 -54.14 21.03
CA LYS A 29 -20.86 -54.21 22.48
C LYS A 29 -21.24 -52.88 23.14
N LYS A 30 -22.41 -52.93 23.79
CA LYS A 30 -22.93 -51.92 24.73
C LYS A 30 -21.91 -51.74 25.86
N LYS A 31 -21.19 -50.62 25.90
CA LYS A 31 -20.39 -50.21 27.05
C LYS A 31 -21.07 -49.00 27.68
N ARG A 32 -21.84 -49.25 28.74
CA ARG A 32 -22.33 -48.23 29.68
C ARG A 32 -21.11 -47.46 30.19
N ARG A 33 -20.92 -46.23 29.71
CA ARG A 33 -20.02 -45.26 30.34
C ARG A 33 -20.87 -44.39 31.24
N LYS A 34 -20.49 -44.35 32.51
CA LYS A 34 -20.97 -43.39 33.51
C LYS A 34 -20.94 -41.98 32.91
N GLU A 35 -22.10 -41.34 32.86
CA GLU A 35 -22.21 -39.88 32.82
C GLU A 35 -21.78 -39.37 34.20
N GLU A 36 -20.47 -39.21 34.40
CA GLU A 36 -19.96 -38.32 35.44
C GLU A 36 -20.00 -36.92 34.85
N GLY A 37 -20.88 -36.10 35.43
CA GLY A 37 -21.09 -34.70 35.09
C GLY A 37 -19.77 -33.96 35.12
N ARG A 38 -19.26 -33.65 33.93
CA ARG A 38 -18.23 -32.64 33.74
C ARG A 38 -18.98 -31.40 33.30
N GLU A 39 -19.41 -30.61 34.29
CA GLU A 39 -19.75 -29.20 34.08
C GLU A 39 -18.57 -28.58 33.34
N ARG A 40 -18.74 -28.42 32.02
CA ARG A 40 -17.87 -27.58 31.23
C ARG A 40 -18.21 -26.17 31.68
N ASN A 41 -17.31 -25.57 32.45
CA ASN A 41 -17.24 -24.12 32.57
C ASN A 41 -17.24 -23.54 31.16
N ALA A 42 -18.41 -23.16 30.68
CA ALA A 42 -18.62 -22.33 29.51
C ALA A 42 -18.24 -20.90 29.88
N ASN A 43 -16.96 -20.72 30.21
CA ASN A 43 -16.34 -19.40 30.27
C ASN A 43 -15.00 -19.49 29.53
N SER A 44 -15.08 -19.99 28.31
CA SER A 44 -14.12 -19.62 27.28
C SER A 44 -14.84 -18.61 26.40
N ASP A 45 -14.81 -17.35 26.82
CA ASP A 45 -14.68 -16.26 25.86
C ASP A 45 -13.44 -16.61 25.03
N ALA A 46 -13.64 -17.40 23.98
CA ALA A 46 -12.63 -17.66 22.99
C ALA A 46 -12.42 -16.30 22.33
N VAL A 47 -11.51 -15.51 22.90
CA VAL A 47 -10.99 -14.31 22.30
C VAL A 47 -10.48 -14.77 20.95
N ALA A 48 -11.25 -14.51 19.90
CA ALA A 48 -10.87 -14.84 18.54
C ALA A 48 -9.42 -14.37 18.37
N PRO A 49 -8.52 -15.21 17.81
CA PRO A 49 -7.12 -14.86 17.71
C PRO A 49 -7.05 -13.48 17.06
N ARG A 50 -6.55 -12.50 17.82
CA ARG A 50 -6.51 -11.10 17.37
C ARG A 50 -5.64 -11.09 16.12
N THR A 51 -6.25 -10.95 14.95
CA THR A 51 -5.54 -10.86 13.69
C THR A 51 -4.58 -9.67 13.79
N ILE A 52 -3.32 -9.90 13.42
CA ILE A 52 -2.32 -8.82 13.44
C ILE A 52 -2.80 -7.76 12.45
N PRO A 53 -2.95 -6.48 12.88
CA PRO A 53 -3.41 -5.40 12.01
C PRO A 53 -2.53 -5.31 10.77
N LYS A 54 -3.16 -5.04 9.62
CA LYS A 54 -2.47 -4.84 8.35
C LYS A 54 -2.47 -3.37 8.00
N ILE A 55 -1.32 -2.85 7.59
CA ILE A 55 -1.20 -1.47 7.11
C ILE A 55 -0.72 -1.49 5.67
N LYS A 56 -1.48 -0.89 4.75
CA LYS A 56 -1.03 -0.65 3.37
C LYS A 56 -0.64 0.81 3.21
N ILE A 57 0.58 1.05 2.73
CA ILE A 57 1.09 2.39 2.48
C ILE A 57 1.00 2.72 1.00
N TYR A 58 0.47 3.89 0.70
CA TYR A 58 0.45 4.51 -0.61
C TYR A 58 1.11 5.89 -0.55
N GLY A 59 1.63 6.33 -1.70
CA GLY A 59 2.14 7.68 -1.87
C GLY A 59 2.97 7.76 -3.14
N GLU A 60 2.90 8.89 -3.83
CA GLU A 60 3.69 9.10 -5.05
C GLU A 60 5.20 8.89 -4.80
N ARG A 61 5.97 8.63 -5.86
CA ARG A 61 7.43 8.61 -5.82
C ARG A 61 7.91 9.83 -5.05
N ASN A 62 8.96 9.67 -4.24
CA ASN A 62 9.54 10.78 -3.48
C ASN A 62 8.63 11.43 -2.41
N SER A 63 7.47 10.86 -2.07
CA SER A 63 6.61 11.36 -0.98
C SER A 63 6.99 10.86 0.42
N GLY A 64 8.02 10.03 0.55
CA GLY A 64 8.51 9.53 1.84
C GLY A 64 7.90 8.21 2.30
N THR A 65 7.33 7.41 1.39
CA THR A 65 6.80 6.06 1.71
C THR A 65 7.78 5.17 2.47
N ASN A 66 9.08 5.20 2.15
CA ASN A 66 10.09 4.42 2.88
C ASN A 66 10.31 4.91 4.33
N PHE A 67 10.26 6.24 4.54
CA PHE A 67 10.37 6.82 5.88
C PHE A 67 9.17 6.38 6.74
N LEU A 68 7.96 6.53 6.21
CA LEU A 68 6.74 6.12 6.90
C LEU A 68 6.72 4.62 7.20
N GLN A 69 7.09 3.79 6.22
CA GLN A 69 7.20 2.34 6.42
C GLN A 69 8.16 2.01 7.57
N THR A 70 9.34 2.63 7.60
CA THR A 70 10.33 2.41 8.67
C THR A 70 9.78 2.85 10.03
N LEU A 71 9.15 4.04 10.09
CA LEU A 71 8.55 4.57 11.30
C LEU A 71 7.50 3.61 11.87
N LEU A 72 6.58 3.14 11.03
CA LEU A 72 5.51 2.25 11.47
C LEU A 72 6.03 0.86 11.84
N MET A 73 6.99 0.30 11.12
CA MET A 73 7.62 -0.99 11.47
C MET A 73 8.34 -0.94 12.82
N GLN A 74 8.95 0.20 13.16
CA GLN A 74 9.70 0.37 14.40
C GLN A 74 8.81 0.66 15.61
N ASN A 75 7.62 1.23 15.40
CA ASN A 75 6.80 1.82 16.46
C ASN A 75 5.39 1.24 16.58
N CYS A 76 4.95 0.37 15.67
CA CYS A 76 3.62 -0.24 15.72
C CYS A 76 3.68 -1.77 15.71
N TRP A 77 2.71 -2.39 16.37
CA TRP A 77 2.45 -3.83 16.35
C TRP A 77 1.49 -4.16 15.20
N ALA A 78 1.98 -4.04 13.97
CA ALA A 78 1.22 -4.27 12.74
C ALA A 78 2.10 -4.89 11.64
N THR A 79 1.49 -5.62 10.71
CA THR A 79 2.15 -6.05 9.48
C THR A 79 2.01 -4.95 8.44
N ILE A 80 3.12 -4.45 7.92
CA ILE A 80 3.09 -3.60 6.72
C ILE A 80 2.92 -4.51 5.51
N LEU A 81 1.86 -4.30 4.73
CA LEU A 81 1.62 -5.01 3.49
C LEU A 81 2.64 -4.58 2.44
N ASP A 82 3.51 -5.53 2.10
CA ASP A 82 4.81 -5.36 1.44
C ASP A 82 4.74 -4.51 0.13
N PRO A 83 5.75 -3.65 -0.14
CA PRO A 83 5.99 -3.04 -1.44
C PRO A 83 6.38 -3.98 -2.62
N THR A 84 6.62 -5.28 -2.42
CA THR A 84 7.05 -6.26 -3.46
C THR A 84 6.00 -6.59 -4.55
N TYR A 85 5.10 -5.66 -4.86
CA TYR A 85 3.98 -5.77 -5.82
C TYR A 85 2.89 -6.79 -5.45
N GLN A 86 3.15 -7.76 -4.57
CA GLN A 86 2.15 -8.75 -4.14
C GLN A 86 0.89 -8.09 -3.57
N HIS A 87 1.07 -7.01 -2.80
CA HIS A 87 -0.02 -6.23 -2.22
C HIS A 87 -0.25 -4.93 -2.99
N GLY A 88 0.11 -4.89 -4.27
CA GLY A 88 -0.04 -3.71 -5.13
C GLY A 88 1.13 -2.73 -5.02
N TRP A 89 1.25 -1.88 -6.04
CA TRP A 89 2.33 -0.91 -6.12
C TRP A 89 2.04 0.33 -5.28
N LYS A 90 2.91 0.59 -4.29
CA LYS A 90 2.73 1.71 -3.33
C LYS A 90 2.70 3.10 -3.98
N HIS A 91 3.27 3.26 -5.17
CA HIS A 91 3.30 4.55 -5.87
C HIS A 91 2.16 4.71 -6.87
N GLY A 92 1.36 3.68 -7.10
CA GLY A 92 0.23 3.74 -8.02
C GLY A 92 -1.00 4.37 -7.40
N TYR A 93 -2.09 4.31 -8.17
CA TYR A 93 -3.44 4.54 -7.68
C TYR A 93 -3.82 3.49 -6.63
N PRO A 94 -4.64 3.85 -5.63
CA PRO A 94 -5.06 2.88 -4.63
C PRO A 94 -5.89 1.78 -5.27
N ASP A 95 -5.56 0.54 -4.95
CA ASP A 95 -6.31 -0.64 -5.37
C ASP A 95 -6.32 -1.68 -4.25
N GLU A 96 -7.48 -1.83 -3.61
CA GLU A 96 -7.68 -2.85 -2.57
C GLU A 96 -7.79 -4.28 -3.13
N SER A 97 -7.87 -4.46 -4.45
CA SER A 97 -7.89 -5.77 -5.09
C SER A 97 -6.67 -6.62 -4.69
N HIS A 98 -5.54 -5.96 -4.45
CA HIS A 98 -4.28 -6.55 -4.02
C HIS A 98 -4.19 -6.87 -2.52
N VAL A 99 -5.18 -6.46 -1.72
CA VAL A 99 -5.30 -6.89 -0.33
C VAL A 99 -6.19 -8.12 -0.28
N GLU A 100 -5.78 -9.16 0.44
CA GLU A 100 -6.58 -10.38 0.59
C GLU A 100 -7.97 -10.04 1.12
N LYS A 101 -9.04 -10.60 0.53
CA LYS A 101 -10.43 -10.28 0.88
C LYS A 101 -10.72 -10.41 2.39
N ARG A 102 -10.09 -11.38 3.06
CA ARG A 102 -10.23 -11.59 4.51
C ARG A 102 -9.58 -10.49 5.36
N ASP A 103 -8.58 -9.80 4.83
CA ASP A 103 -7.82 -8.77 5.52
C ASP A 103 -8.39 -7.37 5.30
N ARG A 104 -9.08 -7.12 4.17
CA ARG A 104 -9.63 -5.79 3.80
C ARG A 104 -10.43 -5.10 4.91
N PRO A 105 -11.35 -5.77 5.64
CA PRO A 105 -12.12 -5.10 6.71
C PRO A 105 -11.26 -4.61 7.89
N PHE A 106 -10.05 -5.15 8.03
CA PHE A 106 -9.13 -4.87 9.13
C PHE A 106 -7.87 -4.10 8.68
N ALA A 107 -7.69 -3.92 7.37
CA ALA A 107 -6.57 -3.18 6.82
C ALA A 107 -6.77 -1.68 7.04
N VAL A 108 -5.68 -1.01 7.44
CA VAL A 108 -5.60 0.46 7.49
C VAL A 108 -4.76 0.94 6.32
N TYR A 109 -5.31 1.86 5.53
CA TYR A 109 -4.65 2.42 4.35
C TYR A 109 -4.05 3.79 4.68
N VAL A 110 -2.74 3.96 4.52
CA VAL A 110 -2.04 5.21 4.86
C VAL A 110 -1.47 5.82 3.59
N PHE A 111 -1.99 6.98 3.21
CA PHE A 111 -1.58 7.79 2.08
C PHE A 111 -0.64 8.88 2.54
N ILE A 112 0.63 8.82 2.14
CA ILE A 112 1.59 9.87 2.43
C ILE A 112 1.82 10.77 1.22
N VAL A 113 1.56 12.05 1.42
CA VAL A 113 1.72 13.11 0.44
C VAL A 113 2.86 14.04 0.86
N ARG A 114 3.41 14.81 -0.07
CA ARG A 114 4.48 15.77 0.19
C ARG A 114 4.09 17.09 -0.46
N ASP A 115 4.50 18.21 0.15
CA ASP A 115 4.33 19.55 -0.40
C ASP A 115 4.75 19.57 -1.88
N LEU A 116 3.92 20.17 -2.73
CA LEU A 116 3.95 19.94 -4.17
C LEU A 116 5.27 20.41 -4.81
N ASN A 117 5.74 21.62 -4.46
CA ASN A 117 7.02 22.15 -4.92
C ASN A 117 8.20 21.25 -4.48
N ASP A 118 8.15 20.80 -3.24
CA ASP A 118 9.14 19.90 -2.63
C ASP A 118 9.21 18.54 -3.33
N TRP A 119 8.04 18.01 -3.70
CA TRP A 119 7.89 16.81 -4.48
C TRP A 119 8.46 16.98 -5.89
N LEU A 120 8.16 18.08 -6.58
CA LEU A 120 8.68 18.36 -7.92
C LEU A 120 10.21 18.39 -7.95
N HIS A 121 10.83 19.17 -7.05
CA HIS A 121 12.29 19.27 -6.95
C HIS A 121 12.93 17.93 -6.60
N SER A 122 12.32 17.17 -5.68
CA SER A 122 12.82 15.85 -5.32
C SER A 122 12.68 14.83 -6.46
N THR A 123 11.63 14.94 -7.27
CA THR A 123 11.38 14.05 -8.42
C THR A 123 12.26 14.41 -9.59
N PHE A 124 12.47 15.69 -9.88
CA PHE A 124 13.46 16.12 -10.86
C PHE A 124 14.87 15.59 -10.54
N LYS A 125 15.31 15.73 -9.28
CA LYS A 125 16.62 15.19 -8.84
C LYS A 125 16.68 13.67 -8.86
N SER A 126 15.54 12.99 -8.67
CA SER A 126 15.46 11.53 -8.58
C SER A 126 14.14 11.04 -9.18
N PRO A 127 14.09 10.85 -10.51
CA PRO A 127 12.84 10.67 -11.25
C PRO A 127 12.17 9.30 -11.05
N TYR A 128 12.90 8.27 -10.58
CA TYR A 128 12.39 6.93 -10.24
C TYR A 128 11.36 6.36 -11.24
N HIS A 129 11.82 5.60 -12.24
CA HIS A 129 10.97 5.09 -13.33
C HIS A 129 10.30 6.16 -14.19
N MET A 130 10.74 7.42 -14.11
CA MET A 130 10.43 8.46 -15.10
C MET A 130 11.71 8.80 -15.84
N LEU A 131 11.58 9.15 -17.13
CA LEU A 131 12.70 9.64 -17.92
C LEU A 131 13.33 10.87 -17.27
N ARG A 132 14.65 10.91 -17.25
CA ARG A 132 15.41 12.06 -16.75
C ARG A 132 15.34 13.21 -17.74
N HIS A 133 15.19 14.42 -17.22
CA HIS A 133 15.33 15.67 -17.96
C HIS A 133 16.55 16.45 -17.44
N ASP A 134 17.21 17.19 -18.32
CA ASP A 134 18.36 18.02 -17.96
C ASP A 134 17.94 19.35 -17.34
N ARG A 135 16.75 19.84 -17.69
CA ARG A 135 16.19 21.12 -17.22
C ARG A 135 14.92 20.90 -16.43
N PHE A 136 14.76 21.69 -15.37
CA PHE A 136 13.60 21.59 -14.50
C PHE A 136 12.31 22.01 -15.22
N GLU A 137 12.35 23.05 -16.05
CA GLU A 137 11.18 23.50 -16.81
C GLU A 137 10.69 22.40 -17.76
N ASP A 138 11.62 21.75 -18.46
CA ASP A 138 11.31 20.65 -19.38
C ASP A 138 10.63 19.50 -18.64
N PHE A 139 11.13 19.13 -17.45
CA PHE A 139 10.51 18.11 -16.61
C PHE A 139 9.06 18.47 -16.26
N VAL A 140 8.80 19.71 -15.82
CA VAL A 140 7.48 20.16 -15.36
C VAL A 140 6.45 20.16 -16.49
N ILE A 141 6.82 20.58 -17.70
CA ILE A 141 5.88 20.74 -18.83
C ILE A 141 5.79 19.51 -19.73
N SER A 142 6.79 18.64 -19.72
CA SER A 142 6.82 17.42 -20.51
C SER A 142 5.87 16.38 -19.97
N LYS A 143 5.43 15.49 -20.85
CA LYS A 143 4.67 14.31 -20.45
C LYS A 143 5.61 13.28 -19.84
N VAL A 144 5.15 12.61 -18.78
CA VAL A 144 5.86 11.51 -18.13
C VAL A 144 6.05 10.38 -19.13
N VAL A 145 7.30 10.01 -19.32
CA VAL A 145 7.72 8.81 -20.05
C VAL A 145 8.27 7.83 -19.02
N ALA A 146 7.78 6.59 -19.05
CA ALA A 146 8.27 5.54 -18.16
C ALA A 146 9.72 5.17 -18.54
N ASP A 147 10.61 5.17 -17.54
CA ASP A 147 11.97 4.65 -17.64
C ASP A 147 12.06 3.32 -16.88
N GLU A 148 11.49 2.27 -17.46
CA GLU A 148 11.40 0.94 -16.86
C GLU A 148 11.46 -0.13 -17.95
N ALA A 149 12.40 -1.05 -17.80
CA ALA A 149 12.63 -2.12 -18.77
C ALA A 149 11.60 -3.26 -18.65
N ARG A 150 10.99 -3.42 -17.46
CA ARG A 150 9.99 -4.44 -17.21
C ARG A 150 8.63 -4.03 -17.77
N ALA A 151 8.23 -4.68 -18.86
CA ALA A 151 6.90 -4.49 -19.47
C ALA A 151 5.74 -4.83 -18.53
N ASP A 152 5.97 -5.66 -17.51
CA ASP A 152 4.97 -6.02 -16.52
C ASP A 152 4.85 -5.03 -15.36
N HIS A 153 5.73 -4.03 -15.28
CA HIS A 153 5.74 -3.06 -14.19
C HIS A 153 4.50 -2.14 -14.24
N PRO A 154 3.89 -1.81 -13.09
CA PRO A 154 2.70 -0.97 -13.03
C PRO A 154 2.84 0.40 -13.70
N VAL A 155 4.03 1.02 -13.67
CA VAL A 155 4.28 2.30 -14.36
C VAL A 155 4.13 2.21 -15.89
N VAL A 156 4.38 1.03 -16.46
CA VAL A 156 4.27 0.78 -17.91
C VAL A 156 2.84 0.37 -18.26
N LYS A 157 2.21 -0.42 -17.37
CA LYS A 157 0.87 -0.98 -17.60
C LYS A 157 -0.27 0.02 -17.38
N ASP A 158 -0.15 0.91 -16.40
CA ASP A 158 -1.21 1.85 -16.08
C ASP A 158 -1.07 3.09 -16.99
N PRO A 159 -2.00 3.31 -17.95
CA PRO A 159 -1.92 4.45 -18.86
C PRO A 159 -2.04 5.80 -18.15
N ARG A 160 -2.50 5.83 -16.89
CA ARG A 160 -2.56 7.04 -16.07
C ARG A 160 -1.18 7.48 -15.56
N GLU A 161 -0.18 6.60 -15.59
CA GLU A 161 1.19 6.87 -15.12
C GLU A 161 2.09 7.49 -16.19
N THR A 162 1.64 7.52 -17.45
CA THR A 162 2.43 7.99 -18.60
C THR A 162 1.60 8.92 -19.47
N ASN A 163 2.26 9.66 -20.37
CA ASN A 163 1.59 10.55 -21.33
C ASN A 163 0.78 11.70 -20.69
N VAL A 164 0.99 11.97 -19.40
CA VAL A 164 0.44 13.07 -18.59
C VAL A 164 1.57 13.92 -18.01
N ARG A 165 1.35 15.20 -17.67
CA ARG A 165 2.41 16.00 -17.02
C ARG A 165 2.60 15.58 -15.56
N PRO A 166 3.78 15.78 -14.95
CA PRO A 166 4.01 15.40 -13.56
C PRO A 166 3.00 15.99 -12.58
N LEU A 167 2.64 17.27 -12.73
CA LEU A 167 1.65 17.93 -11.88
C LEU A 167 0.23 17.37 -12.07
N ASP A 168 -0.18 17.11 -13.32
CA ASP A 168 -1.46 16.46 -13.62
C ASP A 168 -1.54 15.06 -13.01
N MET A 169 -0.45 14.29 -13.12
CA MET A 169 -0.35 12.95 -12.55
C MET A 169 -0.45 12.99 -11.02
N PHE A 170 0.27 13.91 -10.37
CA PHE A 170 0.24 14.08 -8.93
C PHE A 170 -1.17 14.46 -8.45
N ALA A 171 -1.79 15.46 -9.08
CA ALA A 171 -3.14 15.91 -8.75
C ALA A 171 -4.17 14.79 -8.91
N ALA A 172 -4.09 14.02 -10.01
CA ALA A 172 -4.99 12.90 -10.26
C ALA A 172 -4.85 11.79 -9.20
N LYS A 173 -3.62 11.51 -8.73
CA LYS A 173 -3.41 10.53 -7.66
C LYS A 173 -3.88 11.05 -6.31
N TYR A 174 -3.62 12.32 -6.00
CA TYR A 174 -4.12 12.93 -4.78
C TYR A 174 -5.65 12.88 -4.72
N ALA A 175 -6.33 13.22 -5.82
CA ALA A 175 -7.78 13.08 -5.95
C ALA A 175 -8.26 11.62 -5.75
N ALA A 176 -7.52 10.65 -6.30
CA ALA A 176 -7.82 9.25 -6.07
C ALA A 176 -7.62 8.83 -4.61
N TYR A 177 -6.63 9.38 -3.90
CA TYR A 177 -6.46 9.16 -2.46
C TYR A 177 -7.64 9.73 -1.68
N ARG A 178 -8.03 10.98 -1.97
CA ARG A 178 -9.22 11.64 -1.39
C ARG A 178 -10.50 10.81 -1.58
N SER A 179 -10.76 10.35 -2.80
CA SER A 179 -11.94 9.49 -3.05
C SER A 179 -11.85 8.15 -2.33
N PHE A 180 -10.67 7.55 -2.25
CA PHE A 180 -10.50 6.25 -1.59
C PHE A 180 -10.76 6.34 -0.09
N VAL A 181 -10.32 7.42 0.57
CA VAL A 181 -10.44 7.51 2.04
C VAL A 181 -11.87 7.64 2.55
N GLU A 182 -12.79 8.14 1.73
CA GLU A 182 -14.21 8.29 2.07
C GLU A 182 -14.91 6.96 2.38
N SER A 183 -14.40 5.85 1.85
CA SER A 183 -15.02 4.52 1.95
C SER A 183 -14.17 3.49 2.71
N HIS A 184 -12.99 3.86 3.21
CA HIS A 184 -12.03 2.93 3.80
C HIS A 184 -11.46 3.43 5.12
N ARG A 185 -11.04 2.48 5.96
CA ARG A 185 -10.24 2.73 7.17
C ARG A 185 -8.88 3.28 6.75
N SER A 186 -8.71 4.59 6.81
CA SER A 186 -7.61 5.22 6.09
C SER A 186 -7.18 6.56 6.65
N ILE A 187 -6.01 7.01 6.19
CA ILE A 187 -5.36 8.26 6.60
C ILE A 187 -4.73 8.89 5.38
N ILE A 188 -4.88 10.20 5.21
CA ILE A 188 -4.00 11.00 4.36
C ILE A 188 -3.15 11.86 5.27
N VAL A 189 -1.84 11.82 5.09
CA VAL A 189 -0.88 12.48 5.97
C VAL A 189 0.21 13.17 5.17
N ASN A 190 0.59 14.38 5.59
CA ASN A 190 1.69 15.11 4.97
C ASN A 190 3.03 14.63 5.54
N LEU A 191 4.02 14.41 4.67
CA LEU A 191 5.38 14.01 5.02
C LEU A 191 6.02 14.96 6.04
N LYS A 192 5.89 16.28 5.85
CA LYS A 192 6.41 17.31 6.73
C LYS A 192 5.85 17.16 8.15
N TYR A 193 4.55 16.88 8.27
CA TYR A 193 3.92 16.62 9.57
C TYR A 193 4.52 15.39 10.25
N VAL A 194 4.60 14.25 9.55
CA VAL A 194 5.14 13.01 10.13
C VAL A 194 6.63 13.16 10.49
N GLN A 195 7.41 13.88 9.69
CA GLN A 195 8.83 14.12 9.99
C GLN A 195 9.03 15.06 11.19
N THR A 196 8.15 16.05 11.36
CA THR A 196 8.24 17.02 12.46
C THR A 196 7.72 16.44 13.77
N PHE A 197 6.64 15.66 13.72
CA PHE A 197 5.96 15.12 14.91
C PHE A 197 5.77 13.60 14.84
N PRO A 198 6.82 12.79 14.63
CA PRO A 198 6.67 11.36 14.34
C PRO A 198 6.06 10.56 15.49
N LYS A 199 6.41 10.91 16.74
CA LYS A 199 5.83 10.27 17.94
C LYS A 199 4.33 10.57 18.06
N LYS A 200 3.96 11.86 17.94
CA LYS A 200 2.57 12.31 17.98
C LYS A 200 1.73 11.65 16.89
N PHE A 201 2.27 11.52 15.67
CA PHE A 201 1.59 10.82 14.59
C PHE A 201 1.31 9.35 14.94
N VAL A 202 2.26 8.63 15.54
CA VAL A 202 2.04 7.24 15.99
C VAL A 202 0.98 7.17 17.10
N GLU A 203 0.97 8.13 18.03
CA GLU A 203 -0.05 8.23 19.07
C GLU A 203 -1.44 8.46 18.48
N GLU A 204 -1.57 9.38 17.52
CA GLU A 204 -2.84 9.67 16.82
C GLU A 204 -3.33 8.47 16.01
N LEU A 205 -2.43 7.81 15.27
CA LEU A 205 -2.71 6.59 14.50
C LEU A 205 -3.30 5.48 15.39
N THR A 206 -2.65 5.21 16.52
CA THR A 206 -3.05 4.12 17.42
C THR A 206 -4.27 4.47 18.26
N THR A 207 -4.52 5.77 18.50
CA THR A 207 -5.76 6.26 19.10
C THR A 207 -6.93 6.10 18.14
N HIS A 208 -6.76 6.48 16.87
CA HIS A 208 -7.83 6.43 15.88
C HIS A 208 -8.13 5.01 15.39
N PHE A 209 -7.10 4.14 15.31
CA PHE A 209 -7.23 2.73 14.98
C PHE A 209 -6.74 1.84 16.13
N PRO A 210 -7.57 1.57 17.16
CA PRO A 210 -7.19 0.80 18.35
C PRO A 210 -6.73 -0.63 18.06
N SER A 211 -7.02 -1.14 16.86
CA SER A 211 -6.45 -2.41 16.40
C SER A 211 -4.92 -2.33 16.31
N ILE A 212 -4.36 -1.20 15.86
CA ILE A 212 -2.92 -0.94 15.79
C ILE A 212 -2.44 -0.51 17.17
N ARG A 213 -1.49 -1.24 17.74
CA ARG A 213 -0.89 -0.89 19.04
C ARG A 213 0.47 -0.23 18.83
N ALA A 214 0.77 0.78 19.64
CA ALA A 214 2.12 1.31 19.72
C ALA A 214 3.07 0.30 20.41
N GLN A 215 4.34 0.34 20.06
CA GLN A 215 5.41 -0.26 20.86
C GLN A 215 5.57 0.52 22.17
N GLU A 216 6.10 -0.13 23.20
CA GLU A 216 6.32 0.50 24.53
C GLU A 216 7.28 1.70 24.46
N TYR A 217 8.31 1.60 23.63
CA TYR A 217 9.31 2.65 23.44
C TYR A 217 9.29 3.17 22.01
N PHE A 218 9.23 4.50 21.89
CA PHE A 218 9.31 5.17 20.60
C PHE A 218 10.75 5.17 20.07
N LYS A 219 10.92 4.79 18.80
CA LYS A 219 12.19 4.77 18.06
C LYS A 219 12.11 5.76 16.90
N ALA A 220 12.94 6.80 16.96
CA ALA A 220 13.03 7.79 15.89
C ALA A 220 13.67 7.19 14.62
N VAL A 221 13.24 7.67 13.45
CA VAL A 221 13.90 7.35 12.18
C VAL A 221 15.02 8.36 11.96
N GLU A 222 16.22 8.01 12.42
CA GLU A 222 17.36 8.94 12.46
C GLU A 222 18.10 9.08 11.14
N LYS A 223 17.89 8.20 10.15
CA LYS A 223 18.64 8.22 8.89
C LYS A 223 17.74 8.45 7.69
N HIS A 224 18.18 9.30 6.78
CA HIS A 224 17.55 9.50 5.49
C HIS A 224 17.58 8.19 4.70
N THR A 225 16.40 7.69 4.33
CA THR A 225 16.27 6.36 3.72
C THR A 225 16.98 6.23 2.37
N LYS A 226 17.26 7.35 1.69
CA LYS A 226 18.04 7.39 0.43
C LYS A 226 19.52 7.72 0.60
N THR A 227 19.89 8.82 1.26
CA THR A 227 21.29 9.25 1.39
C THR A 227 22.02 8.58 2.54
N LYS A 228 21.29 7.91 3.45
CA LYS A 228 21.79 7.31 4.71
C LYS A 228 22.39 8.33 5.69
N GLU A 229 22.35 9.61 5.37
CA GLU A 229 22.75 10.70 6.24
C GLU A 229 21.82 10.79 7.45
N VAL A 230 22.35 11.22 8.59
CA VAL A 230 21.56 11.42 9.80
C VAL A 230 20.59 12.58 9.56
N PHE A 231 19.30 12.36 9.75
CA PHE A 231 18.31 13.42 9.82
C PHE A 231 18.66 14.32 11.01
N ASN A 232 18.76 15.62 10.78
CA ASN A 232 18.64 16.59 11.88
C ASN A 232 17.17 16.65 12.31
N VAL A 233 16.70 15.60 13.00
CA VAL A 233 15.36 15.56 13.60
C VAL A 233 15.26 16.75 14.56
N GLY A 234 14.38 17.70 14.28
CA GLY A 234 14.17 18.88 15.12
C GLY A 234 14.89 20.17 14.70
N LYS A 235 15.68 20.18 13.62
CA LYS A 235 15.93 21.45 12.92
C LYS A 235 14.84 21.65 11.88
N GLU A 236 14.15 22.77 11.92
CA GLU A 236 13.49 23.29 10.71
C GLU A 236 14.51 23.18 9.58
N VAL A 237 14.17 22.45 8.53
CA VAL A 237 14.93 22.50 7.30
C VAL A 237 14.65 23.87 6.69
N CYS A 238 15.27 24.91 7.26
CA CYS A 238 15.50 26.18 6.61
C CYS A 238 16.58 25.96 5.56
N GLU A 239 16.26 25.16 4.53
CA GLU A 239 16.82 25.42 3.23
C GLU A 239 15.83 26.30 2.49
N GLU A 240 15.78 27.59 2.89
CA GLU A 240 15.39 28.71 2.03
C GLU A 240 16.42 28.85 0.88
N LYS A 241 16.65 27.78 0.13
CA LYS A 241 16.97 28.00 -1.26
C LYS A 241 15.63 28.29 -1.87
N GLU A 242 15.45 29.53 -2.31
CA GLU A 242 14.31 30.00 -3.08
C GLU A 242 14.11 29.01 -4.25
N LYS A 243 13.31 27.98 -3.99
CA LYS A 243 13.03 26.94 -4.97
C LYS A 243 12.25 27.64 -6.04
N LEU A 244 12.84 27.71 -7.24
CA LEU A 244 12.14 28.19 -8.43
C LEU A 244 10.76 27.52 -8.46
N ARG A 245 9.72 28.33 -8.25
CA ARG A 245 8.32 27.92 -8.36
C ARG A 245 7.96 28.02 -9.84
N PRO A 246 7.70 26.90 -10.53
CA PRO A 246 7.24 26.94 -11.90
C PRO A 246 5.91 27.69 -11.99
N LYS A 247 5.69 28.46 -13.06
CA LYS A 247 4.40 29.11 -13.33
C LYS A 247 3.28 28.10 -13.51
N GLU A 248 3.62 26.88 -13.87
CA GLU A 248 2.70 25.76 -13.97
C GLU A 248 2.05 25.42 -12.63
N LEU A 249 2.72 25.72 -11.51
CA LEU A 249 2.18 25.52 -10.17
C LEU A 249 1.02 26.46 -9.85
N ASP A 250 0.92 27.60 -10.55
CA ASP A 250 -0.15 28.58 -10.34
C ASP A 250 -1.55 27.98 -10.65
N LYS A 251 -1.60 26.91 -11.45
CA LYS A 251 -2.85 26.15 -11.70
C LYS A 251 -3.26 25.23 -10.56
N TYR A 252 -2.37 24.99 -9.60
CA TYR A 252 -2.53 24.04 -8.50
C TYR A 252 -2.39 24.73 -7.14
N VAL A 253 -2.60 26.05 -7.07
CA VAL A 253 -2.48 26.82 -5.81
C VAL A 253 -3.40 26.24 -4.73
N GLU A 254 -4.67 26.01 -5.05
CA GLU A 254 -5.64 25.45 -4.10
C GLU A 254 -5.20 24.07 -3.58
N LEU A 255 -4.71 23.20 -4.49
CA LEU A 255 -4.18 21.89 -4.14
C LEU A 255 -2.92 21.98 -3.27
N GLU A 256 -2.03 22.92 -3.58
CA GLU A 256 -0.81 23.15 -2.81
C GLU A 256 -1.13 23.66 -1.41
N GLU A 257 -2.06 24.61 -1.27
CA GLU A 257 -2.55 25.12 0.02
C GLU A 257 -3.17 24.00 0.85
N GLU A 258 -4.07 23.21 0.25
CA GLU A 258 -4.69 22.06 0.90
C GLU A 258 -3.65 21.06 1.44
N ILE A 259 -2.64 20.73 0.63
CA ILE A 259 -1.56 19.81 1.04
C ILE A 259 -0.68 20.43 2.12
N CYS A 260 -0.38 21.73 2.05
CA CYS A 260 0.46 22.40 3.04
C CYS A 260 -0.22 22.49 4.41
N GLU A 261 -1.55 22.66 4.43
CA GLU A 261 -2.34 22.69 5.66
C GLU A 261 -2.62 21.30 6.23
N LEU A 262 -2.58 20.27 5.37
CA LEU A 262 -2.77 18.88 5.77
C LEU A 262 -1.73 18.48 6.83
N ARG A 263 -2.21 18.04 7.99
CA ARG A 263 -1.40 17.35 9.00
C ARG A 263 -1.55 15.84 8.82
N ALA A 264 -2.60 15.31 9.44
CA ALA A 264 -3.11 13.96 9.29
C ALA A 264 -4.62 14.05 9.37
N GLU A 265 -5.30 13.57 8.34
CA GLU A 265 -6.75 13.41 8.35
C GLU A 265 -7.07 11.92 8.41
N PHE A 266 -8.04 11.53 9.24
CA PHE A 266 -8.32 10.14 9.56
C PHE A 266 -9.78 9.80 9.22
N TRP A 267 -9.98 8.67 8.55
CA TRP A 267 -11.28 8.17 8.10
C TRP A 267 -11.52 6.73 8.52
N GLY A 268 -12.79 6.41 8.75
CA GLY A 268 -13.21 5.05 9.09
C GLY A 268 -12.69 4.57 10.45
N GLY A 269 -12.49 5.49 11.41
CA GLY A 269 -12.17 5.16 12.80
C GLY A 269 -13.27 5.58 13.77
N ARG A 270 -14.21 4.66 13.96
CA ARG A 270 -14.54 4.01 15.23
C ARG A 270 -15.41 2.81 14.90
#